data_AF-A0A936G7N3-F1
#
_entry.id   AF-A0A936G7N3-F1
#
_cell.length_a   1.000
_cell.length_b   1.000
_cell.length_c   1.000
_cell.angle_alpha   90.00
_cell.angle_beta   90.00
_cell.angle_gamma   90.00
#
_symmetry.space_group_name_H-M   'P 1'
#
loop_
_entity.id
_entity.type
_entity.pdbx_description
1 polymer ?
#
loop_
_entity_poly.entity_id
_entity_poly.type
_entity_poly.pdbx_seq_one_letter_code
_entity_poly.pdbx_strand_id
1 'polypeptide(L)'
;MIEFFSEFAFLRDRVRVELNFLAALSKTGMVRPLIDSESAQLESILTNFSNADAELILDYERKTRHDVKAIEYFIQSKLQDTSLQDLLPWIHFGLTSEDTNSLGQAIALKESRDEVILPNLQSLISNLSDFAIRYKSIPMLARTHGQYAVPTTVGREFAVYIARLKKTRDDIASHRFEAKLTGAVR
;
A
#
# COMPACT_ATOMS: atom_id res chain seq x y z
N MET A 1 5.65 -1.83 -8.48
CA MET A 1 6.60 -1.66 -7.35
C MET A 1 6.98 -0.19 -7.16
N ILE A 2 7.49 0.51 -8.18
CA ILE A 2 7.81 1.96 -8.10
C ILE A 2 6.61 2.79 -7.62
N GLU A 3 5.41 2.45 -8.07
CA GLU A 3 4.13 3.07 -7.66
C GLU A 3 3.81 3.00 -6.15
N PHE A 4 4.46 2.10 -5.41
CA PHE A 4 4.21 1.89 -3.97
C PHE A 4 5.44 2.18 -3.10
N PHE A 5 6.66 2.07 -3.65
CA PHE A 5 7.91 2.13 -2.86
C PHE A 5 8.93 3.14 -3.39
N SER A 6 8.51 4.11 -4.20
CA SER A 6 9.32 5.27 -4.53
C SER A 6 9.19 6.37 -3.49
N GLU A 7 10.12 7.33 -3.47
CA GLU A 7 10.00 8.56 -2.67
C GLU A 7 8.70 9.31 -3.01
N PHE A 8 8.35 9.38 -4.29
CA PHE A 8 7.06 9.92 -4.74
C PHE A 8 5.86 9.22 -4.08
N ALA A 9 5.83 7.88 -4.12
CA ALA A 9 4.75 7.10 -3.52
C ALA A 9 4.70 7.30 -1.99
N PHE A 10 5.87 7.37 -1.36
CA PHE A 10 5.97 7.59 0.08
C PHE A 10 5.42 8.95 0.50
N LEU A 11 5.74 10.01 -0.23
CA LEU A 11 5.18 11.34 -0.01
C LEU A 11 3.66 11.36 -0.25
N ARG A 12 3.21 10.78 -1.37
CA ARG A 12 1.77 10.65 -1.70
C ARG A 12 1.00 9.95 -0.58
N ASP A 13 1.50 8.82 -0.09
CA ASP A 13 0.79 8.02 0.91
C ASP A 13 0.77 8.71 2.29
N ARG A 14 1.80 9.48 2.64
CA ARG A 14 1.78 10.33 3.84
C ARG A 14 0.76 11.48 3.70
N VAL A 15 0.70 12.14 2.56
CA VAL A 15 -0.34 13.15 2.26
C VAL A 15 -1.73 12.50 2.35
N ARG A 16 -1.90 11.28 1.84
CA ARG A 16 -3.14 10.50 1.95
C ARG A 16 -3.54 10.27 3.40
N VAL A 17 -2.59 9.92 4.27
CA VAL A 17 -2.89 9.72 5.69
C VAL A 17 -3.37 11.03 6.33
N GLU A 18 -2.67 12.15 6.12
CA GLU A 18 -3.06 13.44 6.70
C GLU A 18 -4.45 13.91 6.23
N LEU A 19 -4.73 13.84 4.93
CA LEU A 19 -6.03 14.25 4.39
C LEU A 19 -7.17 13.37 4.88
N ASN A 20 -6.96 12.04 4.91
CA ASN A 20 -7.96 11.12 5.42
C ASN A 20 -8.17 11.27 6.93
N PHE A 21 -7.11 11.58 7.68
CA PHE A 21 -7.21 11.87 9.11
C PHE A 21 -8.03 13.14 9.36
N LEU A 22 -7.77 14.21 8.61
CA LEU A 22 -8.56 15.45 8.69
C LEU A 22 -10.05 15.19 8.36
N ALA A 23 -10.32 14.44 7.30
CA ALA A 23 -11.67 14.02 6.96
C ALA A 23 -12.32 13.15 8.06
N ALA A 24 -11.54 12.29 8.72
CA ALA A 24 -12.02 11.48 9.84
C ALA A 24 -12.36 12.33 11.07
N LEU A 25 -11.57 13.36 11.39
CA LEU A 25 -11.88 14.30 12.49
C LEU A 25 -13.24 14.99 12.31
N SER A 26 -13.65 15.28 11.07
CA SER A 26 -14.98 15.86 10.80
C SER A 26 -16.15 14.94 11.18
N LYS A 27 -15.89 13.63 11.28
CA LYS A 27 -16.87 12.60 11.66
C LYS A 27 -16.91 12.37 13.16
N THR A 28 -15.95 12.88 13.94
CA THR A 28 -15.92 12.74 15.40
C THR A 28 -16.59 13.91 16.12
N GLY A 29 -16.85 15.01 15.41
CA GLY A 29 -17.35 16.27 15.99
C GLY A 29 -16.26 17.16 16.59
N MET A 30 -14.97 16.80 16.48
CA MET A 30 -13.86 17.68 16.87
C MET A 30 -13.74 18.90 15.95
N VAL A 31 -14.02 18.71 14.66
CA VAL A 31 -14.18 19.78 13.68
C VAL A 31 -15.58 19.73 13.07
N ARG A 32 -15.99 20.81 12.41
CA ARG A 32 -17.27 20.84 11.70
C ARG A 32 -17.33 19.73 10.64
N PRO A 33 -18.52 19.16 10.37
CA PRO A 33 -18.70 18.24 9.24
C PRO A 33 -18.27 18.89 7.92
N LEU A 34 -17.66 18.08 7.06
CA LEU A 34 -17.37 18.49 5.68
C LEU A 34 -18.64 18.39 4.84
N ILE A 35 -18.84 19.36 3.94
CA ILE A 35 -19.83 19.20 2.86
C ILE A 35 -19.24 18.33 1.72
N ASP A 36 -20.10 17.84 0.83
CA ASP A 36 -19.67 16.93 -0.25
C ASP A 36 -18.59 17.55 -1.14
N SER A 37 -18.70 18.84 -1.46
CA SER A 37 -17.71 19.54 -2.28
C SER A 37 -16.35 19.66 -1.60
N GLU A 38 -16.33 19.78 -0.27
CA GLU A 38 -15.10 19.83 0.53
C GLU A 38 -14.44 18.46 0.62
N SER A 39 -15.24 17.41 0.82
CA SER A 39 -14.75 16.03 0.80
C SER A 39 -14.15 15.69 -0.57
N ALA A 40 -14.85 16.04 -1.64
CA ALA A 40 -14.35 15.89 -3.02
C ALA A 40 -13.08 16.73 -3.27
N GLN A 41 -12.96 17.91 -2.67
CA GLN A 41 -11.76 18.73 -2.77
C GLN A 41 -10.56 18.04 -2.10
N LEU A 42 -10.71 17.47 -0.90
CA LEU A 42 -9.63 16.70 -0.25
C LEU A 42 -9.22 15.50 -1.09
N GLU A 43 -10.18 14.74 -1.60
CA GLU A 43 -9.93 13.60 -2.50
C GLU A 43 -9.20 14.04 -3.78
N SER A 44 -9.57 15.21 -4.34
CA SER A 44 -8.95 15.74 -5.56
C SER A 44 -7.46 16.03 -5.42
N ILE A 45 -7.00 16.39 -4.22
CA ILE A 45 -5.57 16.61 -3.93
C ILE A 45 -4.80 15.29 -4.11
N LEU A 46 -5.39 14.17 -3.70
CA LEU A 46 -4.79 12.84 -3.85
C LEU A 46 -4.87 12.32 -5.27
N THR A 47 -6.02 12.43 -5.93
CA THR A 47 -6.19 11.92 -7.30
C THR A 47 -5.32 12.68 -8.30
N ASN A 48 -5.02 13.96 -8.02
CA ASN A 48 -4.20 14.81 -8.87
C ASN A 48 -2.77 15.00 -8.33
N PHE A 49 -2.33 14.21 -7.35
CA PHE A 49 -0.99 14.32 -6.77
C PHE A 49 0.07 14.07 -7.84
N SER A 50 0.94 15.06 -8.05
CA SER A 50 1.86 15.11 -9.19
C SER A 50 3.32 15.20 -8.77
N ASN A 51 4.25 15.00 -9.72
CA ASN A 51 5.68 15.16 -9.44
C ASN A 51 6.03 16.57 -8.96
N ALA A 52 5.33 17.59 -9.46
CA ALA A 52 5.50 18.97 -9.00
C ALA A 52 5.09 19.15 -7.52
N ASP A 53 4.09 18.40 -7.06
CA ASP A 53 3.68 18.39 -5.65
C ASP A 53 4.72 17.71 -4.78
N ALA A 54 5.29 16.59 -5.23
CA ALA A 54 6.39 15.91 -4.54
C ALA A 54 7.63 16.81 -4.44
N GLU A 55 8.00 17.49 -5.53
CA GLU A 55 9.10 18.48 -5.53
C GLU A 55 8.83 19.64 -4.56
N LEU A 56 7.60 20.14 -4.53
CA LEU A 56 7.20 21.21 -3.60
C LEU A 56 7.34 20.77 -2.13
N ILE A 57 6.96 19.52 -1.80
CA ILE A 57 7.18 18.96 -0.46
C ILE A 57 8.67 18.90 -0.15
N LEU A 58 9.50 18.41 -1.07
CA LEU A 58 10.96 18.36 -0.86
C LEU A 58 11.57 19.75 -0.67
N ASP A 59 11.06 20.78 -1.34
CA ASP A 59 11.49 22.16 -1.15
C ASP A 59 11.09 22.71 0.24
N TYR A 60 9.91 22.34 0.75
CA TYR A 60 9.53 22.63 2.13
C TYR A 60 10.39 21.87 3.13
N GLU A 61 10.76 20.62 2.84
CA GLU A 61 11.61 19.80 3.69
C GLU A 61 13.01 20.41 3.83
N ARG A 62 13.60 20.93 2.75
CA ARG A 62 14.89 21.64 2.81
C ARG A 62 14.86 22.84 3.75
N LYS A 63 13.72 23.53 3.85
CA LYS A 63 13.55 24.71 4.71
C LYS A 63 13.27 24.32 6.16
N THR A 64 12.43 23.32 6.38
CA THR A 64 11.98 22.87 7.70
C THR A 64 12.97 21.91 8.38
N ARG A 65 13.77 21.20 7.59
CA ARG A 65 14.59 20.04 8.00
C ARG A 65 13.76 18.96 8.71
N HIS A 66 12.49 18.84 8.33
CA HIS A 66 11.55 17.89 8.92
C HIS A 66 10.49 17.49 7.87
N ASP A 67 10.47 16.21 7.52
CA ASP A 67 9.66 15.64 6.44
C ASP A 67 8.14 15.80 6.66
N VAL A 68 7.62 15.46 7.84
CA VAL A 68 6.18 15.58 8.12
C VAL A 68 5.74 17.04 8.19
N LYS A 69 6.59 17.93 8.71
CA LYS A 69 6.30 19.37 8.68
C LYS A 69 6.22 19.92 7.25
N ALA A 70 7.02 19.38 6.34
CA ALA A 70 6.95 19.74 4.93
C ALA A 70 5.62 19.33 4.29
N ILE A 71 5.08 18.17 4.67
CA ILE A 71 3.76 17.70 4.25
C ILE A 71 2.65 18.59 4.81
N GLU A 72 2.74 18.99 6.09
CA GLU A 72 1.79 19.94 6.67
C GLU A 72 1.73 21.25 5.86
N TYR A 73 2.89 21.82 5.51
CA TYR A 73 2.97 23.04 4.70
C TYR A 73 2.45 22.84 3.28
N PHE A 74 2.70 21.69 2.68
CA PHE A 74 2.11 21.35 1.38
C PHE A 74 0.59 21.35 1.46
N ILE A 75 -0.01 20.63 2.41
CA ILE A 75 -1.47 20.57 2.58
C ILE A 75 -2.04 21.95 2.88
N GLN A 76 -1.38 22.72 3.76
CA GLN A 76 -1.77 24.10 4.04
C GLN A 76 -1.82 24.95 2.76
N SER A 77 -0.81 24.86 1.90
CA SER A 77 -0.79 25.62 0.64
C SER A 77 -1.90 25.22 -0.36
N LYS A 78 -2.41 23.98 -0.27
CA LYS A 78 -3.54 23.51 -1.11
C LYS A 78 -4.92 23.91 -0.57
N LEU A 79 -5.02 24.13 0.74
CA LEU A 79 -6.29 24.43 1.42
C LEU A 79 -6.42 25.91 1.81
N GLN A 80 -5.32 26.64 1.80
CA GLN A 80 -5.32 28.09 1.97
C GLN A 80 -6.20 28.75 0.89
N ASP A 81 -7.00 29.74 1.30
CA ASP A 81 -7.94 30.48 0.45
C ASP A 81 -9.11 29.64 -0.10
N THR A 82 -9.42 28.51 0.56
CA THR A 82 -10.58 27.66 0.26
C THR A 82 -11.57 27.68 1.43
N SER A 83 -12.74 27.05 1.27
CA SER A 83 -13.70 26.93 2.38
C SER A 83 -13.16 26.10 3.56
N LEU A 84 -12.07 25.36 3.35
CA LEU A 84 -11.39 24.51 4.34
C LEU A 84 -10.32 25.25 5.15
N GLN A 85 -10.14 26.56 4.96
CA GLN A 85 -9.11 27.33 5.64
C GLN A 85 -9.24 27.29 7.18
N ASP A 86 -10.47 27.14 7.70
CA ASP A 86 -10.71 26.99 9.14
C ASP A 86 -10.16 25.67 9.71
N LEU A 87 -9.89 24.68 8.85
CA LEU A 87 -9.36 23.38 9.26
C LEU A 87 -7.83 23.30 9.27
N LEU A 88 -7.12 24.33 8.79
CA LEU A 88 -5.65 24.32 8.75
C LEU A 88 -4.97 24.00 10.09
N PRO A 89 -5.45 24.47 11.26
CA PRO A 89 -4.87 24.12 12.56
C PRO A 89 -5.03 22.65 12.95
N TRP A 90 -5.89 21.90 12.26
CA TRP A 90 -6.20 20.50 12.54
C TRP A 90 -5.39 19.51 11.70
N ILE A 91 -4.62 20.01 10.74
CA ILE A 91 -3.65 19.20 9.99
C ILE A 91 -2.62 18.67 10.99
N HIS A 92 -2.37 17.35 10.96
CA HIS A 92 -1.48 16.65 11.88
C HIS A 92 -1.85 16.75 13.38
N PHE A 93 -3.09 17.12 13.72
CA PHE A 93 -3.50 17.31 15.11
C PHE A 93 -3.42 16.03 15.93
N GLY A 94 -2.61 16.06 17.00
CA GLY A 94 -2.46 14.94 17.94
C GLY A 94 -1.63 13.77 17.42
N LEU A 95 -1.13 13.86 16.18
CA LEU A 95 -0.28 12.84 15.58
C LEU A 95 1.20 13.07 15.92
N THR A 96 1.97 12.00 15.81
CA THR A 96 3.42 12.07 15.62
C THR A 96 3.78 11.64 14.20
N SER A 97 4.97 12.00 13.72
CA SER A 97 5.47 11.59 12.40
C SER A 97 5.36 10.09 12.16
N GLU A 98 5.57 9.29 13.21
CA GLU A 98 5.49 7.83 13.12
C GLU A 98 4.08 7.29 12.92
N ASP A 99 3.03 8.03 13.30
CA ASP A 99 1.66 7.64 12.98
C ASP A 99 1.43 7.75 11.47
N THR A 100 1.87 8.87 10.86
CA THR A 100 1.80 9.09 9.41
C THR A 100 2.66 8.09 8.64
N ASN A 101 3.88 7.81 9.13
CA ASN A 101 4.80 6.85 8.50
C ASN A 101 4.27 5.42 8.55
N SER A 102 3.84 4.98 9.72
CA SER A 102 3.36 3.61 9.93
C SER A 102 2.14 3.31 9.05
N LEU A 103 1.16 4.24 9.02
CA LEU A 103 -0.02 4.10 8.18
C LEU A 103 0.31 4.15 6.69
N GLY A 104 1.15 5.10 6.26
CA GLY A 104 1.56 5.20 4.85
C GLY A 104 2.25 3.93 4.35
N GLN A 105 3.17 3.37 5.14
CA GLN A 105 3.83 2.11 4.80
C GLN A 105 2.88 0.90 4.80
N ALA A 106 1.96 0.83 5.77
CA ALA A 106 0.97 -0.25 5.80
C ALA A 106 0.03 -0.21 4.58
N ILE A 107 -0.36 0.99 4.13
CA ILE A 107 -1.11 1.20 2.89
C ILE A 107 -0.31 0.68 1.69
N ALA A 108 0.94 1.13 1.52
CA ALA A 108 1.80 0.72 0.41
C ALA A 108 2.04 -0.80 0.38
N LEU A 109 2.27 -1.42 1.54
CA LEU A 109 2.43 -2.87 1.66
C LEU A 109 1.16 -3.63 1.29
N LYS A 110 0.01 -3.16 1.77
CA LYS A 110 -1.30 -3.75 1.45
C LYS A 110 -1.60 -3.66 -0.04
N GLU A 111 -1.49 -2.48 -0.62
CA GLU A 111 -1.85 -2.24 -2.02
C GLU A 111 -0.87 -2.93 -2.97
N SER A 112 0.44 -2.89 -2.70
CA SER A 112 1.41 -3.65 -3.50
C SER A 112 1.18 -5.16 -3.43
N ARG A 113 0.75 -5.70 -2.28
CA ARG A 113 0.34 -7.10 -2.17
C ARG A 113 -0.89 -7.37 -3.03
N ASP A 114 -1.94 -6.58 -2.85
CA ASP A 114 -3.26 -6.81 -3.43
C ASP A 114 -3.26 -6.61 -4.95
N GLU A 115 -2.52 -5.63 -5.46
CA GLU A 115 -2.56 -5.19 -6.86
C GLU A 115 -1.42 -5.75 -7.71
N VAL A 116 -0.29 -6.11 -7.09
CA VAL A 116 0.88 -6.62 -7.82
C VAL A 116 1.20 -8.05 -7.44
N ILE A 117 1.47 -8.33 -6.17
CA ILE A 117 2.01 -9.63 -5.75
C ILE A 117 0.99 -10.75 -5.97
N LEU A 118 -0.23 -10.59 -5.45
CA LEU A 118 -1.26 -11.63 -5.54
C LEU A 118 -1.71 -11.91 -6.98
N PRO A 119 -1.93 -10.90 -7.84
CA PRO A 119 -2.27 -11.16 -9.25
C PRO A 119 -1.16 -11.89 -10.00
N ASN A 120 0.10 -11.51 -9.81
CA ASN A 120 1.23 -12.18 -10.45
C ASN A 120 1.42 -13.61 -9.95
N LEU A 121 1.27 -13.85 -8.64
CA LEU A 121 1.34 -15.19 -8.05
C LEU A 121 0.19 -16.07 -8.55
N GLN A 122 -1.02 -15.51 -8.67
CA GLN A 122 -2.17 -16.21 -9.23
C GLN A 122 -1.97 -16.59 -10.70
N SER A 123 -1.41 -15.67 -11.50
CA SER A 123 -1.04 -15.93 -12.90
C SER A 123 -0.02 -17.07 -13.01
N LEU A 124 1.03 -17.05 -12.19
CA LEU A 124 2.01 -18.13 -12.12
C LEU A 124 1.36 -19.48 -11.77
N ILE A 125 0.51 -19.51 -10.73
CA ILE A 125 -0.21 -20.72 -10.32
C ILE A 125 -1.10 -21.24 -11.46
N SER A 126 -1.77 -20.35 -12.20
CA SER A 126 -2.60 -20.72 -13.35
C SER A 126 -1.75 -21.36 -14.46
N ASN A 127 -0.67 -20.72 -14.86
CA ASN A 127 0.21 -21.22 -15.92
C ASN A 127 0.84 -22.58 -15.56
N LEU A 128 1.25 -22.75 -14.31
CA LEU A 128 1.75 -24.03 -13.82
C LEU A 128 0.65 -25.10 -13.80
N SER A 129 -0.59 -24.72 -13.45
CA SER A 129 -1.74 -25.64 -13.47
C SER A 129 -2.05 -26.12 -14.88
N ASP A 130 -2.03 -25.22 -15.87
CA ASP A 130 -2.21 -25.58 -17.27
C ASP A 130 -1.10 -26.51 -17.78
N PHE A 131 0.15 -26.24 -17.39
CA PHE A 131 1.28 -27.12 -17.65
C PHE A 131 1.08 -28.50 -17.02
N ALA A 132 0.72 -28.56 -15.74
CA ALA A 132 0.49 -29.80 -15.03
C ALA A 132 -0.64 -30.64 -15.67
N ILE A 133 -1.72 -29.99 -16.10
CA ILE A 133 -2.84 -30.65 -16.80
C ILE A 133 -2.39 -31.17 -18.16
N ARG A 134 -1.67 -30.36 -18.94
CA ARG A 134 -1.16 -30.74 -20.27
C ARG A 134 -0.27 -31.98 -20.21
N TYR A 135 0.58 -32.07 -19.19
CA TYR A 135 1.56 -33.14 -19.04
C TYR A 135 1.16 -34.20 -17.99
N LYS A 136 -0.11 -34.25 -17.58
CA LYS A 136 -0.60 -35.15 -16.52
C LYS A 136 -0.36 -36.64 -16.77
N SER A 137 -0.33 -37.04 -18.04
CA SER A 137 -0.18 -38.44 -18.47
C SER A 137 1.21 -38.77 -19.03
N ILE A 138 2.16 -37.83 -19.04
CA ILE A 138 3.52 -38.10 -19.52
C ILE A 138 4.30 -38.83 -18.42
N PRO A 139 4.64 -40.12 -18.60
CA PRO A 139 5.40 -40.87 -17.61
C PRO A 139 6.82 -40.33 -17.51
N MET A 140 7.37 -40.34 -16.30
CA MET A 140 8.72 -39.93 -15.99
C MET A 140 9.34 -40.90 -15.00
N LEU A 141 10.58 -41.32 -15.25
CA LEU A 141 11.35 -42.10 -14.29
C LEU A 141 11.74 -41.20 -13.11
N ALA A 142 11.15 -41.45 -11.95
CA ALA A 142 11.42 -40.66 -10.75
C ALA A 142 12.85 -40.90 -10.26
N ARG A 143 13.37 -39.94 -9.48
CA ARG A 143 14.67 -40.05 -8.82
C ARG A 143 14.56 -39.75 -7.33
N THR A 144 15.04 -40.68 -6.50
CA THR A 144 15.22 -40.48 -5.05
C THR A 144 16.69 -40.66 -4.73
N HIS A 145 17.30 -39.73 -3.98
CA HIS A 145 18.77 -39.67 -3.80
C HIS A 145 19.54 -39.67 -5.15
N GLY A 146 18.93 -39.13 -6.21
CA GLY A 146 19.47 -39.13 -7.58
C GLY A 146 19.38 -40.47 -8.33
N GLN A 147 18.98 -41.56 -7.65
CA GLN A 147 18.86 -42.90 -8.21
C GLN A 147 17.46 -43.18 -8.74
N TYR A 148 17.33 -44.11 -9.70
CA TYR A 148 16.04 -44.50 -10.28
C TYR A 148 15.07 -45.01 -9.21
N ALA A 149 13.83 -44.54 -9.28
CA ALA A 149 12.76 -44.89 -8.36
C ALA A 149 11.46 -45.24 -9.13
N VAL A 150 10.39 -45.55 -8.38
CA VAL A 150 9.08 -45.86 -8.94
C VAL A 150 8.61 -44.72 -9.86
N PRO A 151 8.16 -45.00 -11.10
CA PRO A 151 7.74 -43.97 -12.04
C PRO A 151 6.66 -43.01 -11.50
N THR A 152 6.67 -41.80 -12.03
CA THR A 152 5.69 -40.74 -11.77
C THR A 152 5.23 -40.13 -13.10
N THR A 153 4.48 -39.03 -13.07
CA THR A 153 4.21 -38.22 -14.29
C THR A 153 4.72 -36.80 -14.13
N VAL A 154 5.12 -36.18 -15.24
CA VAL A 154 5.59 -34.78 -15.25
C VAL A 154 4.54 -33.86 -14.62
N GLY A 155 3.27 -34.01 -15.00
CA GLY A 155 2.19 -33.20 -14.44
C GLY A 155 1.96 -33.42 -12.94
N ARG A 156 2.10 -34.65 -12.43
CA ARG A 156 1.99 -34.91 -10.98
C ARG A 156 3.07 -34.18 -10.19
N GLU A 157 4.32 -34.19 -10.65
CA GLU A 157 5.40 -33.50 -9.94
C GLU A 157 5.14 -31.99 -9.85
N PHE A 158 4.67 -31.37 -10.94
CA PHE A 158 4.25 -29.96 -10.91
C PHE A 158 3.05 -29.72 -9.99
N ALA A 159 2.09 -30.65 -9.92
CA ALA A 159 0.94 -30.55 -9.02
C ALA A 159 1.36 -30.46 -7.54
N VAL A 160 2.44 -31.15 -7.14
CA VAL A 160 3.00 -31.04 -5.78
C VAL A 160 3.47 -29.62 -5.48
N TYR A 161 4.18 -28.98 -6.41
CA TYR A 161 4.62 -27.58 -6.25
C TYR A 161 3.43 -26.61 -6.24
N ILE A 162 2.45 -26.81 -7.11
CA ILE A 162 1.25 -25.97 -7.18
C ILE A 162 0.46 -26.01 -5.87
N ALA A 163 0.30 -27.20 -5.26
CA ALA A 163 -0.38 -27.33 -3.98
C ALA A 163 0.31 -26.50 -2.87
N ARG A 164 1.64 -26.50 -2.83
CA ARG A 164 2.43 -25.70 -1.88
C ARG A 164 2.32 -24.20 -2.17
N LEU A 165 2.38 -23.81 -3.45
CA LEU A 165 2.25 -22.41 -3.87
C LEU A 165 0.87 -21.83 -3.54
N LYS A 166 -0.21 -22.60 -3.73
CA LYS A 166 -1.57 -22.18 -3.36
C LYS A 166 -1.67 -21.88 -1.87
N LYS A 167 -1.14 -22.77 -1.02
CA LYS A 167 -1.08 -22.53 0.43
C LYS A 167 -0.32 -21.24 0.77
N THR A 168 0.88 -21.05 0.21
CA THR A 168 1.67 -19.82 0.44
C THR A 168 0.96 -18.56 -0.07
N ARG A 169 0.28 -18.64 -1.21
CA ARG A 169 -0.54 -17.54 -1.74
C ARG A 169 -1.67 -17.17 -0.78
N ASP A 170 -2.33 -18.16 -0.20
CA ASP A 170 -3.41 -17.94 0.77
C ASP A 170 -2.87 -17.36 2.09
N ASP A 171 -1.72 -17.83 2.57
CA ASP A 171 -1.03 -17.27 3.73
C ASP A 171 -0.71 -15.77 3.51
N ILE A 172 -0.11 -15.42 2.36
CA ILE A 172 0.19 -14.02 1.97
C ILE A 172 -1.10 -13.19 1.90
N ALA A 173 -2.14 -13.71 1.25
CA ALA A 173 -3.41 -13.01 1.10
C ALA A 173 -4.10 -12.75 2.45
N SER A 174 -3.96 -13.68 3.39
CA SER A 174 -4.57 -13.58 4.73
C SER A 174 -3.85 -12.62 5.69
N HIS A 175 -2.61 -12.24 5.38
CA HIS A 175 -1.82 -11.38 6.23
C HIS A 175 -2.54 -10.04 6.50
N ARG A 176 -2.54 -9.56 7.74
CA ARG A 176 -3.09 -8.26 8.10
C ARG A 176 -1.92 -7.32 8.36
N PHE A 177 -1.82 -6.27 7.55
CA PHE A 177 -0.86 -5.20 7.78
C PHE A 177 -1.36 -4.33 8.92
N GLU A 178 -0.56 -4.24 9.96
CA GLU A 178 -0.86 -3.44 11.15
C GLU A 178 -0.19 -2.07 11.03
N ALA A 179 -0.83 -1.07 11.61
CA ALA A 179 -0.30 0.28 11.73
C ALA A 179 -0.71 0.86 13.09
N LYS A 180 0.02 1.87 13.55
CA LYS A 180 -0.31 2.59 14.80
C LYS A 180 -0.77 4.02 14.52
N LEU A 181 -1.61 4.52 15.42
CA LEU A 181 -2.04 5.92 15.48
C LEU A 181 -2.23 6.30 16.95
N THR A 182 -1.12 6.55 17.65
CA THR A 182 -1.11 6.69 19.12
C THR A 182 -0.52 8.00 19.63
N GLY A 183 -0.05 8.87 18.74
CA GLY A 183 0.64 10.09 19.12
C GLY A 183 2.01 9.83 19.75
N ALA A 184 2.59 10.88 20.33
CA ALA A 184 3.87 10.81 21.02
C ALA A 184 3.76 10.11 22.38
N VAL A 185 4.78 9.32 22.71
CA VAL A 185 4.97 8.77 24.06
C VAL A 185 5.93 9.68 24.83
N ARG A 186 5.59 10.02 26.09
CA ARG A 186 6.48 10.69 27.03
C ARG A 186 7.03 9.70 28.05
#